data_AF-A0A927YHM4-F1
#
_entry.id   AF-A0A927YHM4-F1
#
_cell.length_a   1.000
_cell.length_b   1.000
_cell.length_c   1.000
_cell.angle_alpha   90.00
_cell.angle_beta   90.00
_cell.angle_gamma   90.00
#
_symmetry.space_group_name_H-M   'P 1'
#
loop_
_entity.id
_entity.type
_entity.pdbx_description
1 polymer ?
#
loop_
_entity_poly.entity_id
_entity_poly.type
_entity_poly.pdbx_seq_one_letter_code
_entity_poly.pdbx_strand_id
1 'polypeptide(L)'
;MEGKKLSFATNINQLICVGFGIAFLIIYIASAVLLFITEPETEMYYLKAIGMFFLYLLMYAVCVWYMSRRIERMFEPLDQIAHALMEDKIRIYGEEDDILEFANGLKSQMEKMQILSEELESAKGSLEDFYEESRQNMQEYDISLDKCADNSAFLSRRSVDIKTQLRKNVEKIGEMIASEAKVKKSQDDLHSAEQALDKSLKDIRFSTEDTREDFSNTKDAYLVLGNMLSETTDLIENLFTEITAVQSIASQINLYSVNASLDIARGGIFPQSNRGALEDIKDLAAKMIEKTDEISILVIRCKNSTKLALDQASFCEERQEEAADSFGTTKEKLSELNVQMKYAMDSIRDVRNFVSEFSGSLYELQLLGEKQCMEMDSFTESAEKLNRRLNRIQQSMKNG
;
A
#
# COMPACT_ATOMS: atom_id res chain seq x y z
N MET A 1 -52.07 -77.54 9.02
CA MET A 1 -51.41 -78.69 9.66
C MET A 1 -51.67 -78.57 11.15
N GLU A 2 -52.79 -79.14 11.60
CA GLU A 2 -53.15 -79.23 13.03
C GLU A 2 -52.23 -80.25 13.70
N GLY A 3 -51.14 -79.75 14.29
CA GLY A 3 -50.35 -80.53 15.21
C GLY A 3 -51.21 -80.79 16.45
N LYS A 4 -51.62 -82.04 16.66
CA LYS A 4 -52.20 -82.53 17.91
C LYS A 4 -51.35 -82.01 19.07
N LYS A 5 -51.83 -80.98 19.77
CA LYS A 5 -51.37 -80.65 21.12
C LYS A 5 -51.79 -81.83 22.00
N LEU A 6 -50.95 -82.86 22.05
CA LEU A 6 -51.00 -83.82 23.13
C LEU A 6 -50.81 -82.99 24.40
N SER A 7 -51.87 -82.89 25.21
CA SER A 7 -51.78 -82.21 26.50
C SER A 7 -50.61 -82.79 27.27
N PHE A 8 -49.76 -81.93 27.80
CA PHE A 8 -48.58 -82.28 28.59
C PHE A 8 -48.95 -83.24 29.73
N ALA A 9 -50.18 -83.14 30.23
CA ALA A 9 -50.78 -84.05 31.21
C ALA A 9 -50.91 -85.50 30.71
N THR A 10 -51.21 -85.72 29.43
CA THR A 10 -51.39 -87.06 28.86
C THR A 10 -50.05 -87.82 28.77
N ASN A 11 -48.96 -87.14 28.41
CA ASN A 11 -47.62 -87.73 28.35
C ASN A 11 -47.07 -88.04 29.76
N ILE A 12 -47.33 -87.17 30.74
CA ILE A 12 -46.92 -87.40 32.13
C ILE A 12 -47.70 -88.58 32.75
N ASN A 13 -49.01 -88.66 32.53
CA ASN A 13 -49.83 -89.76 33.04
C ASN A 13 -49.39 -91.12 32.46
N GLN A 14 -49.01 -91.17 31.18
CA GLN A 14 -48.46 -92.39 30.57
C GLN A 14 -47.13 -92.82 31.19
N LEU A 15 -46.22 -91.86 31.46
CA LEU A 15 -44.91 -92.15 32.06
C LEU A 15 -45.06 -92.73 33.49
N ILE A 16 -45.99 -92.18 34.27
CA ILE A 16 -46.28 -92.61 35.65
C ILE A 16 -46.93 -94.00 35.65
N CYS A 17 -47.88 -94.28 34.76
CA CYS A 17 -48.51 -95.60 34.65
C CYS A 17 -47.48 -96.71 34.36
N VAL A 18 -46.56 -96.46 33.43
CA VAL A 18 -45.52 -97.43 33.05
C VAL A 18 -44.51 -97.61 34.18
N GLY A 19 -44.05 -96.53 34.81
CA GLY A 19 -43.05 -96.59 35.89
C GLY A 19 -43.53 -97.38 37.11
N PHE A 20 -44.74 -97.10 37.60
CA PHE A 20 -45.31 -97.84 38.73
C PHE A 20 -45.67 -99.29 38.37
N GLY A 21 -46.09 -99.55 37.12
CA GLY A 21 -46.40 -100.91 36.65
C GLY A 21 -45.19 -101.83 36.71
N ILE A 22 -44.02 -101.33 36.29
CA ILE A 22 -42.76 -102.07 36.37
C ILE A 22 -42.36 -102.34 37.83
N ALA A 23 -42.50 -101.36 38.71
CA ALA A 23 -42.15 -101.52 40.13
C ALA A 23 -43.01 -102.59 40.83
N PHE A 24 -44.33 -102.58 40.63
CA PHE A 24 -45.23 -103.58 41.21
C PHE A 24 -45.01 -104.99 40.66
N LEU A 25 -44.65 -105.11 39.36
CA LEU A 25 -44.31 -106.39 38.74
C LEU A 25 -43.06 -107.01 39.39
N ILE A 26 -42.02 -106.20 39.62
CA ILE A 26 -40.77 -106.66 40.27
C ILE A 26 -41.04 -107.14 41.69
N ILE A 27 -41.85 -106.40 42.46
CA ILE A 27 -42.22 -106.76 43.83
C ILE A 27 -43.02 -108.08 43.87
N TYR A 28 -43.95 -108.27 42.91
CA TYR A 28 -44.71 -109.50 42.81
C TYR A 28 -43.82 -110.72 42.51
N ILE A 29 -42.91 -110.61 41.53
CA ILE A 29 -41.99 -111.70 41.18
C ILE A 29 -41.09 -112.05 42.36
N ALA A 30 -40.53 -111.05 43.05
CA ALA A 30 -39.71 -111.26 44.24
C ALA A 30 -40.51 -111.97 45.36
N SER A 31 -41.76 -111.55 45.58
CA SER A 31 -42.66 -112.16 46.57
C SER A 31 -43.00 -113.61 46.22
N ALA A 32 -43.25 -113.92 44.94
CA ALA A 32 -43.58 -115.26 44.45
C ALA A 32 -42.40 -116.25 44.56
N VAL A 33 -41.17 -115.77 44.31
CA VAL A 33 -39.93 -116.57 44.50
C VAL A 33 -39.70 -116.88 45.97
N LEU A 34 -39.93 -115.90 46.86
CA LEU A 34 -39.75 -116.09 48.30
C LEU A 34 -40.73 -117.12 48.87
N LEU A 35 -41.98 -117.08 48.38
CA LEU A 35 -43.03 -118.03 48.75
C LEU A 35 -42.72 -119.47 48.27
N PHE A 36 -42.04 -119.63 47.12
CA PHE A 36 -41.61 -120.91 46.58
C PHE A 36 -40.52 -121.58 47.42
N ILE A 37 -39.64 -120.77 48.02
CA ILE A 37 -38.54 -121.28 48.86
C ILE A 37 -39.04 -121.74 50.23
N THR A 38 -40.07 -121.09 50.78
CA THR A 38 -40.54 -121.34 52.16
C THR A 38 -41.54 -122.49 52.31
N GLU A 39 -42.37 -122.78 51.31
CA GLU A 39 -43.42 -123.83 51.37
C GLU A 39 -43.51 -124.60 50.04
N PRO A 40 -42.86 -125.77 49.88
CA PRO A 40 -42.81 -126.49 48.60
C PRO A 40 -43.98 -127.47 48.36
N GLU A 41 -44.99 -127.53 49.24
CA GLU A 41 -46.20 -128.32 49.00
C GLU A 41 -47.01 -127.72 47.84
N THR A 42 -47.13 -128.48 46.75
CA THR A 42 -47.49 -127.97 45.43
C THR A 42 -48.92 -127.43 45.31
N GLU A 43 -49.88 -127.92 46.09
CA GLU A 43 -51.27 -127.46 45.97
C GLU A 43 -51.55 -126.13 46.69
N MET A 44 -50.88 -125.84 47.82
CA MET A 44 -51.16 -124.63 48.61
C MET A 44 -50.41 -123.39 48.08
N TYR A 45 -49.31 -123.60 47.34
CA TYR A 45 -48.52 -122.55 46.70
C TYR A 45 -49.32 -121.76 45.64
N TYR A 46 -49.98 -122.45 44.71
CA TYR A 46 -50.69 -121.79 43.60
C TYR A 46 -51.83 -120.90 44.10
N LEU A 47 -52.56 -121.32 45.14
CA LEU A 47 -53.67 -120.55 45.70
C LEU A 47 -53.18 -119.24 46.35
N LYS A 48 -52.09 -119.29 47.13
CA LYS A 48 -51.50 -118.09 47.75
C LYS A 48 -50.87 -117.15 46.72
N ALA A 49 -50.22 -117.68 45.69
CA ALA A 49 -49.60 -116.89 44.62
C ALA A 49 -50.64 -116.14 43.76
N ILE A 50 -51.79 -116.76 43.47
CA ILE A 50 -52.92 -116.12 42.79
C ILE A 50 -53.54 -115.03 43.69
N GLY A 51 -53.69 -115.30 44.99
CA GLY A 51 -54.19 -114.30 45.96
C GLY A 51 -53.32 -113.05 46.02
N MET A 52 -51.99 -113.20 46.07
CA MET A 52 -51.06 -112.05 46.03
C MET A 52 -51.14 -111.27 44.71
N PHE A 53 -51.32 -111.95 43.58
CA PHE A 53 -51.40 -111.27 42.28
C PHE A 53 -52.57 -110.28 42.24
N PHE A 54 -53.76 -110.71 42.68
CA PHE A 54 -54.93 -109.84 42.71
C PHE A 54 -54.78 -108.68 43.72
N LEU A 55 -54.13 -108.91 44.86
CA LEU A 55 -53.86 -107.86 45.84
C LEU A 55 -52.95 -106.75 45.26
N TYR A 56 -51.86 -107.14 44.60
CA TYR A 56 -50.94 -106.17 43.99
C TYR A 56 -51.55 -105.45 42.79
N LEU A 57 -52.38 -106.12 41.99
CA LEU A 57 -53.12 -105.50 40.90
C LEU A 57 -54.10 -104.42 41.41
N LEU A 58 -54.78 -104.68 42.53
CA LEU A 58 -55.68 -103.73 43.17
C LEU A 58 -54.92 -102.50 43.71
N MET A 59 -53.80 -102.72 44.39
CA MET A 59 -52.92 -101.64 44.87
C MET A 59 -52.39 -100.77 43.73
N TYR A 60 -51.98 -101.38 42.61
CA TYR A 60 -51.56 -100.65 41.41
C TYR A 60 -52.68 -99.78 40.84
N ALA A 61 -53.89 -100.33 40.69
CA ALA A 61 -55.03 -99.59 40.15
C ALA A 61 -55.41 -98.39 41.04
N VAL A 62 -55.39 -98.54 42.37
CA VAL A 62 -55.68 -97.44 43.30
C VAL A 62 -54.60 -96.35 43.25
N CYS A 63 -53.32 -96.72 43.19
CA CYS A 63 -52.22 -95.76 43.06
C CYS A 63 -52.30 -94.96 41.75
N VAL A 64 -52.53 -95.63 40.63
CA VAL A 64 -52.69 -94.96 39.32
C VAL A 64 -53.90 -94.05 39.32
N TRP A 65 -55.03 -94.51 39.85
CA TRP A 65 -56.25 -93.69 39.95
C TRP A 65 -56.06 -92.45 40.84
N TYR A 66 -55.41 -92.60 41.99
CA TYR A 66 -55.16 -91.51 42.93
C TYR A 66 -54.22 -90.45 42.34
N MET A 67 -53.12 -90.88 41.71
CA MET A 67 -52.14 -89.97 41.12
C MET A 67 -52.68 -89.27 39.87
N SER A 68 -53.37 -89.99 38.99
CA SER A 68 -53.94 -89.41 37.76
C SER A 68 -54.95 -88.30 38.11
N ARG A 69 -55.80 -88.55 39.11
CA ARG A 69 -56.79 -87.57 39.59
C ARG A 69 -56.15 -86.35 40.27
N ARG A 70 -54.99 -86.51 40.90
CA ARG A 70 -54.25 -85.41 41.54
C ARG A 70 -53.56 -84.53 40.50
N ILE A 71 -52.99 -85.13 39.46
CA ILE A 71 -52.31 -84.40 38.37
C ILE A 71 -53.30 -83.64 37.50
N GLU A 72 -54.44 -84.24 37.13
CA GLU A 72 -55.47 -83.55 36.35
C GLU A 72 -55.98 -82.30 37.10
N ARG A 73 -56.21 -82.38 38.40
CA ARG A 73 -56.60 -81.22 39.23
C ARG A 73 -55.53 -80.14 39.34
N MET A 74 -54.25 -80.48 39.25
CA MET A 74 -53.17 -79.47 39.29
C MET A 74 -53.05 -78.69 37.97
N PHE A 75 -53.50 -79.25 36.84
CA PHE A 75 -53.36 -78.61 35.54
C PHE A 75 -54.65 -77.97 35.00
N GLU A 76 -55.81 -78.29 35.57
CA GLU A 76 -57.12 -77.70 35.21
C GLU A 76 -57.18 -76.15 35.35
N PRO A 77 -56.57 -75.52 36.38
CA PRO A 77 -56.57 -74.06 36.50
C PRO A 77 -55.70 -73.36 35.46
N LEU A 78 -54.61 -74.00 34.99
CA LEU A 78 -53.65 -73.39 34.08
C LEU A 78 -54.24 -73.15 32.67
N ASP A 79 -55.07 -74.09 32.21
CA ASP A 79 -55.72 -74.02 30.90
C ASP A 79 -56.85 -72.97 30.89
N GLN A 80 -57.51 -72.77 32.05
CA GLN A 80 -58.51 -71.72 32.25
C GLN A 80 -57.87 -70.33 32.36
N ILE A 81 -56.70 -70.20 32.99
CA ILE A 81 -55.97 -68.93 33.13
C ILE A 81 -55.40 -68.46 31.79
N ALA A 82 -54.90 -69.38 30.94
CA ALA A 82 -54.40 -69.04 29.60
C ALA A 82 -55.50 -68.50 28.67
N HIS A 83 -56.74 -68.99 28.82
CA HIS A 83 -57.90 -68.50 28.07
C HIS A 83 -58.51 -67.22 28.67
N ALA A 84 -58.49 -67.05 29.99
CA ALA A 84 -59.10 -65.88 30.66
C ALA A 84 -58.22 -64.61 30.66
N LEU A 85 -56.89 -64.74 30.54
CA LEU A 85 -55.94 -63.61 30.44
C LEU A 85 -56.04 -62.83 29.12
N MET A 86 -56.72 -63.35 28.09
CA MET A 86 -56.99 -62.62 26.84
C MET A 86 -58.27 -61.74 26.89
N GLU A 87 -59.12 -61.88 27.91
CA GLU A 87 -60.45 -61.24 27.97
C GLU A 87 -60.68 -60.31 29.18
N ASP A 88 -59.61 -59.94 29.90
CA ASP A 88 -59.61 -58.89 30.94
C ASP A 88 -60.75 -59.00 31.98
N LYS A 89 -61.08 -60.23 32.40
CA LYS A 89 -62.00 -60.47 33.51
C LYS A 89 -61.55 -61.63 34.36
N ILE A 90 -60.88 -61.34 35.46
CA ILE A 90 -60.69 -62.32 36.52
C ILE A 90 -60.86 -61.68 37.89
N ARG A 91 -61.97 -62.02 38.57
CA ARG A 91 -62.04 -62.16 40.03
C ARG A 91 -61.89 -63.65 40.32
N ILE A 92 -60.74 -64.08 40.84
CA ILE A 92 -60.58 -65.41 41.43
C ILE A 92 -60.72 -65.26 42.94
N TYR A 93 -61.65 -66.01 43.53
CA TYR A 93 -61.72 -66.30 44.96
C TYR A 93 -61.24 -67.74 45.16
N GLY A 94 -60.11 -67.92 45.84
CA GLY A 94 -59.58 -69.22 46.24
C GLY A 94 -58.28 -69.07 47.03
N GLU A 95 -58.28 -69.58 48.27
CA GLU A 95 -57.14 -69.63 49.18
C GLU A 95 -56.11 -70.68 48.72
N GLU A 96 -55.11 -70.27 47.93
CA GLU A 96 -53.77 -70.89 47.81
C GLU A 96 -52.84 -69.86 47.14
N ASP A 97 -51.91 -69.29 47.92
CA ASP A 97 -51.23 -67.98 47.72
C ASP A 97 -50.33 -67.89 46.46
N ASP A 98 -49.71 -69.00 46.04
CA ASP A 98 -48.56 -68.96 45.12
C ASP A 98 -48.93 -68.63 43.65
N ILE A 99 -50.12 -69.03 43.19
CA ILE A 99 -50.56 -68.78 41.80
C ILE A 99 -51.06 -67.35 41.63
N LEU A 100 -51.69 -66.79 42.67
CA LEU A 100 -52.14 -65.40 42.69
C LEU A 100 -50.94 -64.44 42.73
N GLU A 101 -49.89 -64.78 43.51
CA GLU A 101 -48.64 -64.04 43.54
C GLU A 101 -47.93 -64.05 42.17
N PHE A 102 -47.88 -65.21 41.51
CA PHE A 102 -47.30 -65.33 40.17
C PHE A 102 -48.08 -64.54 39.10
N ALA A 103 -49.42 -64.61 39.09
CA ALA A 103 -50.27 -63.87 38.16
C ALA A 103 -50.14 -62.35 38.34
N ASN A 104 -50.08 -61.88 39.59
CA ASN A 104 -49.85 -60.48 39.90
C ASN A 104 -48.43 -60.03 39.52
N GLY A 105 -47.42 -60.88 39.71
CA GLY A 105 -46.04 -60.62 39.26
C GLY A 105 -45.92 -60.49 37.74
N LEU A 106 -46.66 -61.30 36.99
CA LEU A 106 -46.68 -61.27 35.53
C LEU A 106 -47.40 -60.02 35.00
N LYS A 107 -48.51 -59.63 35.64
CA LYS A 107 -49.20 -58.35 35.37
C LYS A 107 -48.26 -57.16 35.60
N SER A 108 -47.54 -57.13 36.73
CA SER A 108 -46.59 -56.05 37.04
C SER A 108 -45.43 -55.98 36.04
N GLN A 109 -44.95 -57.12 35.52
CA GLN A 109 -43.94 -57.16 34.47
C GLN A 109 -44.45 -56.59 33.14
N MET A 110 -45.68 -56.90 32.74
CA MET A 110 -46.29 -56.35 31.52
C MET A 110 -46.51 -54.84 31.61
N GLU A 111 -46.99 -54.33 32.76
CA GLU A 111 -47.13 -52.89 33.00
C GLU A 111 -45.78 -52.16 32.90
N LYS A 112 -44.70 -52.74 33.45
CA LYS A 112 -43.33 -52.20 33.31
C LYS A 112 -42.84 -52.20 31.87
N MET A 113 -43.16 -53.25 31.10
CA MET A 113 -42.81 -53.34 29.68
C MET A 113 -43.52 -52.28 28.83
N GLN A 114 -44.77 -51.96 29.19
CA GLN A 114 -45.54 -50.91 28.53
C GLN A 114 -44.97 -49.51 28.81
N ILE A 115 -44.63 -49.22 30.07
CA ILE A 115 -43.95 -47.96 30.45
C ILE A 115 -42.60 -47.83 29.73
N LEU A 116 -41.79 -48.91 29.68
CA LEU A 116 -40.53 -48.93 28.94
C LEU A 116 -40.71 -48.67 27.43
N SER A 117 -41.81 -49.16 26.84
CA SER A 117 -42.12 -48.90 25.43
C SER A 117 -42.46 -47.42 25.20
N GLU A 118 -43.25 -46.81 26.10
CA GLU A 118 -43.58 -45.38 26.03
C GLU A 118 -42.33 -44.49 26.22
N GLU A 119 -41.45 -44.83 27.17
CA GLU A 119 -40.17 -44.16 27.37
C GLU A 119 -39.24 -44.30 26.14
N LEU A 120 -39.21 -45.47 25.50
CA LEU A 120 -38.44 -45.70 24.27
C LEU A 120 -38.97 -44.87 23.09
N GLU A 121 -40.29 -44.78 22.94
CA GLU A 121 -40.94 -43.96 21.90
C GLU A 121 -40.61 -42.47 22.11
N SER A 122 -40.68 -42.00 23.36
CA SER A 122 -40.30 -40.62 23.73
C SER A 122 -38.81 -40.35 23.52
N ALA A 123 -37.93 -41.30 23.85
CA ALA A 123 -36.49 -41.20 23.63
C ALA A 123 -36.15 -41.17 22.14
N LYS A 124 -36.86 -41.96 21.33
CA LYS A 124 -36.74 -41.95 19.88
C LYS A 124 -37.16 -40.60 19.29
N GLY A 125 -38.30 -40.04 19.70
CA GLY A 125 -38.74 -38.71 19.26
C GLY A 125 -37.74 -37.61 19.63
N SER A 126 -37.24 -37.62 20.87
CA SER A 126 -36.21 -36.68 21.33
C SER A 126 -34.90 -36.82 20.54
N LEU A 127 -34.56 -38.05 20.13
CA LEU A 127 -33.39 -38.33 19.30
C LEU A 127 -33.58 -37.83 17.86
N GLU A 128 -34.77 -37.99 17.27
CA GLU A 128 -35.12 -37.45 15.96
C GLU A 128 -35.03 -35.92 15.94
N ASP A 129 -35.60 -35.24 16.94
CA ASP A 129 -35.49 -33.79 17.12
C ASP A 129 -34.03 -33.34 17.25
N PHE A 130 -33.23 -34.05 18.06
CA PHE A 130 -31.79 -33.80 18.20
C PHE A 130 -31.04 -33.97 16.87
N TYR A 131 -31.38 -34.99 16.06
CA TYR A 131 -30.78 -35.18 14.74
C TYR A 131 -31.12 -34.04 13.77
N GLU A 132 -32.37 -33.57 13.77
CA GLU A 132 -32.82 -32.48 12.90
C GLU A 132 -32.16 -31.15 13.29
N GLU A 133 -32.13 -30.82 14.58
CA GLU A 133 -31.44 -29.65 15.12
C GLU A 133 -29.93 -29.69 14.82
N SER A 134 -29.29 -30.85 15.04
CA SER A 134 -27.87 -31.04 14.76
C SER A 134 -27.55 -30.88 13.27
N ARG A 135 -28.41 -31.39 12.38
CA ARG A 135 -28.27 -31.21 10.93
C ARG A 135 -28.40 -29.75 10.51
N GLN A 136 -29.36 -29.02 11.09
CA GLN A 136 -29.56 -27.59 10.80
C GLN A 136 -28.36 -26.77 11.29
N ASN A 137 -27.89 -27.01 12.51
CA ASN A 137 -26.68 -26.40 13.05
C ASN A 137 -25.45 -26.69 12.17
N MET A 138 -25.33 -27.91 11.63
CA MET A 138 -24.22 -28.29 10.75
C MET A 138 -24.23 -27.55 9.42
N GLN A 139 -25.42 -27.32 8.82
CA GLN A 139 -25.54 -26.48 7.63
C GLN A 139 -25.15 -25.02 7.91
N GLU A 140 -25.56 -24.49 9.05
CA GLU A 140 -25.23 -23.12 9.45
C GLU A 140 -23.72 -22.95 9.72
N TYR A 141 -23.07 -23.98 10.29
CA TYR A 141 -21.62 -24.04 10.42
C TYR A 141 -20.90 -24.10 9.07
N ASP A 142 -21.39 -24.85 8.09
CA ASP A 142 -20.78 -24.93 6.76
C ASP A 142 -20.80 -23.58 6.03
N ILE A 143 -21.95 -22.89 6.05
CA ILE A 143 -22.08 -21.52 5.52
C ILE A 143 -21.13 -20.56 6.24
N SER A 144 -21.03 -20.67 7.57
CA SER A 144 -20.16 -19.81 8.37
C SER A 144 -18.68 -20.07 8.10
N LEU A 145 -18.30 -21.32 7.89
CA LEU A 145 -16.94 -21.72 7.52
C LEU A 145 -16.56 -21.21 6.13
N ASP A 146 -17.48 -21.26 5.16
CA ASP A 146 -17.24 -20.76 3.79
C ASP A 146 -17.00 -19.25 3.79
N LYS A 147 -17.85 -18.49 4.51
CA LYS A 147 -17.63 -17.06 4.74
C LYS A 147 -16.30 -16.76 5.42
N CYS A 148 -15.89 -17.61 6.37
CA CYS A 148 -14.62 -17.45 7.07
C CYS A 148 -13.43 -17.71 6.12
N ALA A 149 -13.54 -18.70 5.23
CA ALA A 149 -12.51 -19.03 4.24
C ALA A 149 -12.35 -17.91 3.21
N ASP A 150 -13.46 -17.38 2.68
CA ASP A 150 -13.48 -16.24 1.78
C ASP A 150 -12.89 -14.99 2.42
N ASN A 151 -13.30 -14.66 3.65
CA ASN A 151 -12.74 -13.54 4.39
C ASN A 151 -11.24 -13.72 4.64
N SER A 152 -10.78 -14.92 4.96
CA SER A 152 -9.36 -15.23 5.17
C SER A 152 -8.54 -15.05 3.89
N ALA A 153 -9.06 -15.52 2.75
CA ALA A 153 -8.43 -15.34 1.44
C ALA A 153 -8.41 -13.86 1.01
N PHE A 154 -9.50 -13.13 1.25
CA PHE A 154 -9.58 -11.70 1.00
C PHE A 154 -8.56 -10.91 1.85
N LEU A 155 -8.48 -11.19 3.16
CA LEU A 155 -7.53 -10.56 4.06
C LEU A 155 -6.07 -10.85 3.65
N SER A 156 -5.76 -12.07 3.23
CA SER A 156 -4.43 -12.43 2.72
C SER A 156 -4.06 -11.60 1.48
N ARG A 157 -4.95 -11.51 0.47
CA ARG A 157 -4.71 -10.69 -0.73
C ARG A 157 -4.54 -9.21 -0.39
N ARG A 158 -5.39 -8.69 0.50
CA ARG A 158 -5.36 -7.27 0.90
C ARG A 158 -4.10 -6.93 1.69
N SER A 159 -3.61 -7.86 2.50
CA SER A 159 -2.32 -7.74 3.20
C SER A 159 -1.14 -7.59 2.24
N VAL A 160 -1.10 -8.40 1.16
CA VAL A 160 -0.06 -8.30 0.13
C VAL A 160 -0.09 -6.95 -0.60
N ASP A 161 -1.29 -6.44 -0.91
CA ASP A 161 -1.44 -5.12 -1.52
C ASP A 161 -0.98 -3.99 -0.58
N ILE A 162 -1.42 -4.01 0.68
CA ILE A 162 -0.99 -3.06 1.72
C ILE A 162 0.55 -3.09 1.87
N LYS A 163 1.16 -4.28 1.92
CA LYS A 163 2.63 -4.42 1.99
C LYS A 163 3.32 -3.79 0.78
N THR A 164 2.78 -3.98 -0.42
CA THR A 164 3.35 -3.41 -1.64
C THR A 164 3.29 -1.88 -1.63
N GLN A 165 2.18 -1.30 -1.15
CA GLN A 165 2.04 0.15 -0.98
C GLN A 165 2.98 0.68 0.10
N LEU A 166 3.11 -0.01 1.23
CA LEU A 166 4.05 0.36 2.30
C LEU A 166 5.49 0.38 1.78
N ARG A 167 5.90 -0.62 0.99
CA ARG A 167 7.24 -0.67 0.41
C ARG A 167 7.52 0.50 -0.53
N LYS A 168 6.55 0.89 -1.36
CA LYS A 168 6.66 2.09 -2.21
C LYS A 168 6.76 3.38 -1.39
N ASN A 169 6.04 3.46 -0.27
CA ASN A 169 6.13 4.62 0.62
C ASN A 169 7.51 4.70 1.29
N VAL A 170 8.06 3.58 1.77
CA VAL A 170 9.42 3.48 2.33
C VAL A 170 10.47 3.92 1.31
N GLU A 171 10.35 3.50 0.04
CA GLU A 171 11.26 3.91 -1.04
C GLU A 171 11.19 5.43 -1.29
N LYS A 172 9.98 5.99 -1.41
CA LYS A 172 9.78 7.44 -1.54
C LYS A 172 10.34 8.23 -0.36
N ILE A 173 10.19 7.71 0.86
CA ILE A 173 10.80 8.31 2.07
C ILE A 173 12.33 8.33 1.93
N GLY A 174 12.94 7.25 1.44
CA GLY A 174 14.37 7.19 1.14
C GLY A 174 14.82 8.24 0.11
N GLU A 175 14.04 8.45 -0.95
CA GLU A 175 14.30 9.51 -1.94
C GLU A 175 14.21 10.92 -1.32
N MET A 176 13.24 11.13 -0.41
CA MET A 176 13.09 12.39 0.31
C MET A 176 14.28 12.65 1.25
N ILE A 177 14.79 11.64 1.95
CA ILE A 177 16.01 11.75 2.75
C ILE A 177 17.21 12.12 1.87
N ALA A 178 17.34 11.50 0.69
CA ALA A 178 18.42 11.85 -0.25
C ALA A 178 18.34 13.29 -0.79
N SER A 179 17.16 13.93 -0.73
CA SER A 179 16.99 15.34 -1.13
C SER A 179 17.74 16.32 -0.21
N GLU A 180 18.02 15.93 1.04
CA GLU A 180 18.79 16.73 2.00
C GLU A 180 20.20 17.06 1.47
N ALA A 181 20.86 16.07 0.86
CA ALA A 181 22.18 16.26 0.26
C ALA A 181 22.15 17.28 -0.89
N LYS A 182 21.06 17.31 -1.67
CA LYS A 182 20.86 18.27 -2.76
C LYS A 182 20.67 19.69 -2.22
N VAL A 183 19.87 19.85 -1.15
CA VAL A 183 19.68 21.14 -0.49
C VAL A 183 20.99 21.67 0.09
N LYS A 184 21.77 20.80 0.75
CA LYS A 184 23.09 21.17 1.28
C LYS A 184 24.03 21.63 0.17
N LYS A 185 24.10 20.90 -0.94
CA LYS A 185 24.91 21.30 -2.10
C LYS A 185 24.47 22.66 -2.66
N SER A 186 23.15 22.88 -2.80
CA SER A 186 22.62 24.16 -3.27
C SER A 186 23.02 25.33 -2.36
N GLN A 187 23.15 25.10 -1.06
CA GLN A 187 23.63 26.11 -0.12
C GLN A 187 25.12 26.43 -0.31
N ASP A 188 25.95 25.40 -0.50
CA ASP A 188 27.39 25.57 -0.74
C ASP A 188 27.65 26.32 -2.07
N ASP A 189 26.86 26.00 -3.11
CA ASP A 189 26.89 26.68 -4.41
C ASP A 189 26.49 28.16 -4.27
N LEU A 190 25.41 28.46 -3.51
CA LEU A 190 25.01 29.84 -3.25
C LEU A 190 26.06 30.62 -2.45
N HIS A 191 26.67 30.02 -1.43
CA HIS A 191 27.72 30.68 -0.66
C HIS A 191 28.95 31.01 -1.51
N SER A 192 29.34 30.10 -2.41
CA SER A 192 30.42 30.35 -3.36
C SER A 192 30.07 31.51 -4.31
N ALA A 193 28.82 31.57 -4.78
CA ALA A 193 28.35 32.64 -5.62
C ALA A 193 28.25 34.00 -4.88
N GLU A 194 27.88 34.01 -3.59
CA GLU A 194 27.92 35.19 -2.72
C GLU A 194 29.35 35.74 -2.60
N GLN A 195 30.33 34.88 -2.34
CA GLN A 195 31.74 35.30 -2.25
C GLN A 195 32.26 35.87 -3.58
N ALA A 196 31.91 35.23 -4.70
CA ALA A 196 32.29 35.72 -6.03
C ALA A 196 31.66 37.10 -6.32
N LEU A 197 30.42 37.32 -5.87
CA LEU A 197 29.72 38.58 -6.02
C LEU A 197 30.30 39.68 -5.12
N ASP A 198 30.63 39.39 -3.86
CA ASP A 198 31.29 40.34 -2.95
C ASP A 198 32.65 40.79 -3.51
N LYS A 199 33.42 39.84 -4.08
CA LYS A 199 34.65 40.17 -4.79
C LYS A 199 34.37 41.06 -6.01
N SER A 200 33.40 40.70 -6.84
CA SER A 200 33.03 41.49 -8.03
C SER A 200 32.59 42.91 -7.68
N LEU A 201 31.88 43.09 -6.57
CA LEU A 201 31.49 44.39 -6.04
C LEU A 201 32.70 45.23 -5.60
N LYS A 202 33.69 44.60 -4.95
CA LYS A 202 34.94 45.27 -4.60
C LYS A 202 35.72 45.69 -5.85
N ASP A 203 35.89 44.77 -6.80
CA ASP A 203 36.60 45.02 -8.06
C ASP A 203 35.93 46.17 -8.85
N ILE A 204 34.60 46.15 -8.96
CA ILE A 204 33.86 47.24 -9.62
C ILE A 204 33.92 48.54 -8.84
N ARG A 205 33.94 48.51 -7.51
CA ARG A 205 34.11 49.73 -6.71
C ARG A 205 35.47 50.38 -6.99
N PHE A 206 36.55 49.60 -7.03
CA PHE A 206 37.88 50.12 -7.40
C PHE A 206 37.89 50.63 -8.83
N SER A 207 37.41 49.82 -9.80
CA SER A 207 37.37 50.22 -11.20
C SER A 207 36.51 51.47 -11.46
N THR A 208 35.42 51.66 -10.71
CA THR A 208 34.58 52.88 -10.80
C THR A 208 35.33 54.11 -10.28
N GLU A 209 36.11 53.97 -9.21
CA GLU A 209 36.91 55.08 -8.67
C GLU A 209 38.03 55.46 -9.64
N ASP A 210 38.77 54.47 -10.15
CA ASP A 210 39.82 54.68 -11.16
C ASP A 210 39.26 55.33 -12.42
N THR A 211 38.12 54.82 -12.93
CA THR A 211 37.45 55.39 -14.11
C THR A 211 36.97 56.82 -13.85
N ARG A 212 36.51 57.13 -12.64
CA ARG A 212 36.08 58.48 -12.26
C ARG A 212 37.25 59.45 -12.24
N GLU A 213 38.41 59.02 -11.75
CA GLU A 213 39.65 59.81 -11.81
C GLU A 213 40.10 60.03 -13.25
N ASP A 214 40.13 58.98 -14.07
CA ASP A 214 40.46 59.06 -15.49
C ASP A 214 39.52 60.01 -16.25
N PHE A 215 38.22 59.98 -15.92
CA PHE A 215 37.23 60.86 -16.52
C PHE A 215 37.42 62.32 -16.10
N SER A 216 37.77 62.57 -14.84
CA SER A 216 38.13 63.91 -14.38
C SER A 216 39.35 64.45 -15.14
N ASN A 217 40.40 63.65 -15.25
CA ASN A 217 41.63 64.02 -15.94
C ASN A 217 41.39 64.27 -17.44
N THR A 218 40.55 63.44 -18.07
CA THR A 218 40.20 63.59 -19.48
C THR A 218 39.34 64.83 -19.72
N LYS A 219 38.40 65.14 -18.80
CA LYS A 219 37.60 66.37 -18.87
C LYS A 219 38.47 67.62 -18.80
N ASP A 220 39.44 67.65 -17.89
CA ASP A 220 40.40 68.75 -17.80
C ASP A 220 41.22 68.88 -19.09
N ALA A 221 41.63 67.76 -19.69
CA ALA A 221 42.33 67.74 -20.97
C ALA A 221 41.47 68.28 -22.13
N TYR A 222 40.17 67.94 -22.18
CA TYR A 222 39.25 68.50 -23.18
C TYR A 222 39.03 70.00 -23.01
N LEU A 223 38.98 70.49 -21.76
CA LEU A 223 38.86 71.92 -21.50
C LEU A 223 40.09 72.69 -22.00
N VAL A 224 41.29 72.15 -21.76
CA VAL A 224 42.54 72.70 -22.31
C VAL A 224 42.54 72.66 -23.84
N LEU A 225 42.15 71.53 -24.45
CA LEU A 225 42.07 71.38 -25.90
C LEU A 225 41.08 72.37 -26.53
N GLY A 226 39.91 72.56 -25.92
CA GLY A 226 38.90 73.52 -26.34
C GLY A 226 39.43 74.95 -26.34
N ASN A 227 40.13 75.36 -25.28
CA ASN A 227 40.79 76.66 -25.20
C ASN A 227 41.85 76.84 -26.30
N MET A 228 42.72 75.84 -26.51
CA MET A 228 43.75 75.88 -27.56
C MET A 228 43.14 75.97 -28.97
N LEU A 229 42.04 75.26 -29.23
CA LEU A 229 41.31 75.32 -30.51
C LEU A 229 40.62 76.68 -30.70
N SER A 230 40.10 77.28 -29.64
CA SER A 230 39.53 78.63 -29.67
C SER A 230 40.61 79.66 -30.02
N GLU A 231 41.75 79.65 -29.32
CA GLU A 231 42.89 80.53 -29.62
C GLU A 231 43.40 80.34 -31.06
N THR A 232 43.45 79.09 -31.53
CA THR A 232 43.84 78.78 -32.92
C THR A 232 42.84 79.35 -33.92
N THR A 233 41.54 79.34 -33.59
CA THR A 233 40.50 79.93 -34.44
C THR A 233 40.69 81.44 -34.55
N ASP A 234 40.94 82.13 -33.43
CA ASP A 234 41.19 83.57 -33.41
C ASP A 234 42.44 83.94 -34.23
N LEU A 235 43.52 83.15 -34.11
CA LEU A 235 44.74 83.33 -34.91
C LEU A 235 44.49 83.15 -36.41
N ILE A 236 43.69 82.17 -36.79
CA ILE A 236 43.30 81.92 -38.19
C ILE A 236 42.48 83.09 -38.75
N GLU A 237 41.55 83.66 -37.97
CA GLU A 237 40.74 84.81 -38.39
C GLU A 237 41.58 86.09 -38.55
N ASN A 238 42.52 86.33 -37.64
CA ASN A 238 43.48 87.43 -37.76
C ASN A 238 44.34 87.26 -39.02
N LEU A 239 44.87 86.06 -39.26
CA LEU A 239 45.70 85.76 -40.42
C LEU A 239 44.92 85.89 -41.75
N PHE A 240 43.63 85.51 -41.77
CA PHE A 240 42.76 85.75 -42.93
C PHE A 240 42.60 87.24 -43.23
N THR A 241 42.44 88.06 -42.18
CA THR A 241 42.32 89.52 -42.30
C THR A 241 43.60 90.14 -42.87
N GLU A 242 44.77 89.72 -42.37
CA GLU A 242 46.08 90.17 -42.87
C GLU A 242 46.32 89.78 -44.33
N ILE A 243 45.99 88.56 -44.74
CA ILE A 243 46.11 88.13 -46.15
C ILE A 243 45.23 88.97 -47.05
N THR A 244 43.99 89.25 -46.62
CA THR A 244 43.05 90.10 -47.38
C THR A 244 43.62 91.51 -47.54
N ALA A 245 44.28 92.06 -46.51
CA ALA A 245 44.96 93.34 -46.58
C ALA A 245 46.15 93.31 -47.57
N VAL A 246 46.99 92.27 -47.54
CA VAL A 246 48.10 92.09 -48.49
C VAL A 246 47.57 91.97 -49.92
N GLN A 247 46.50 91.22 -50.14
CA GLN A 247 45.88 91.07 -51.47
C GLN A 247 45.32 92.42 -51.97
N SER A 248 44.76 93.24 -51.08
CA SER A 248 44.34 94.61 -51.40
C SER A 248 45.50 95.51 -51.78
N ILE A 249 46.61 95.47 -51.03
CA ILE A 249 47.84 96.22 -51.33
C ILE A 249 48.43 95.76 -52.67
N ALA A 250 48.53 94.45 -52.90
CA ALA A 250 49.02 93.88 -54.16
C ALA A 250 48.15 94.33 -55.34
N SER A 251 46.83 94.33 -55.18
CA SER A 251 45.89 94.84 -56.20
C SER A 251 46.07 96.33 -56.47
N GLN A 252 46.30 97.15 -55.43
CA GLN A 252 46.61 98.57 -55.58
C GLN A 252 47.94 98.79 -56.29
N ILE A 253 49.01 98.09 -55.91
CA ILE A 253 50.33 98.17 -56.56
C ILE A 253 50.21 97.78 -58.04
N ASN A 254 49.49 96.70 -58.34
CA ASN A 254 49.23 96.27 -59.70
C ASN A 254 48.53 97.38 -60.51
N LEU A 255 47.48 97.99 -59.95
CA LEU A 255 46.74 99.09 -60.58
C LEU A 255 47.62 100.34 -60.77
N TYR A 256 48.40 100.73 -59.76
CA TYR A 256 49.37 101.83 -59.86
C TYR A 256 50.41 101.56 -60.95
N SER A 257 50.94 100.34 -61.03
CA SER A 257 51.94 99.96 -62.03
C SER A 257 51.36 99.98 -63.45
N VAL A 258 50.13 99.50 -63.63
CA VAL A 258 49.42 99.56 -64.92
C VAL A 258 49.17 101.01 -65.34
N ASN A 259 48.70 101.87 -64.43
CA ASN A 259 48.49 103.29 -64.72
C ASN A 259 49.80 104.01 -65.08
N ALA A 260 50.87 103.77 -64.32
CA ALA A 260 52.18 104.35 -64.59
C ALA A 260 52.75 103.85 -65.94
N SER A 261 52.62 102.56 -66.26
CA SER A 261 53.05 101.99 -67.53
C SER A 261 52.32 102.64 -68.71
N LEU A 262 51.04 102.92 -68.53
CA LEU A 262 50.18 103.55 -69.51
C LEU A 262 50.51 105.05 -69.69
N ASP A 263 50.82 105.78 -68.61
CA ASP A 263 51.30 107.16 -68.69
C ASP A 263 52.68 107.27 -69.35
N ILE A 264 53.58 106.31 -69.10
CA ILE A 264 54.87 106.20 -69.81
C ILE A 264 54.67 105.88 -71.31
N ALA A 265 53.64 105.12 -71.67
CA ALA A 265 53.27 104.87 -73.06
C ALA A 265 52.70 106.13 -73.74
N ARG A 266 51.97 106.98 -72.99
CA ARG A 266 51.36 108.24 -73.48
C ARG A 266 52.32 109.42 -73.58
N GLY A 267 53.26 109.56 -72.64
CA GLY A 267 54.08 110.76 -72.45
C GLY A 267 55.37 110.87 -73.26
N GLY A 268 55.80 109.80 -73.94
CA GLY A 268 56.92 109.83 -74.90
C GLY A 268 58.28 110.30 -74.34
N ILE A 269 59.19 109.34 -74.12
CA ILE A 269 60.57 109.46 -73.59
C ILE A 269 60.65 109.25 -72.07
N PHE A 270 60.67 107.96 -71.70
CA PHE A 270 61.13 107.46 -70.40
C PHE A 270 62.25 106.44 -70.66
N PRO A 271 63.31 106.34 -69.84
CA PRO A 271 64.38 105.36 -70.03
C PRO A 271 63.82 103.94 -70.13
N GLN A 272 64.31 103.11 -71.06
CA GLN A 272 63.83 101.72 -71.21
C GLN A 272 63.96 100.91 -69.91
N SER A 273 64.99 101.18 -69.10
CA SER A 273 65.17 100.58 -67.77
C SER A 273 63.97 100.81 -66.83
N ASN A 274 63.30 101.95 -66.95
CA ASN A 274 62.18 102.32 -66.08
C ASN A 274 60.85 101.70 -66.55
N ARG A 275 60.73 101.34 -67.84
CA ARG A 275 59.59 100.55 -68.34
C ARG A 275 59.66 99.10 -67.87
N GLY A 276 60.85 98.50 -67.96
CA GLY A 276 61.10 97.15 -67.45
C GLY A 276 60.77 97.03 -65.96
N ALA A 277 61.18 98.02 -65.16
CA ALA A 277 60.87 98.06 -63.74
C ALA A 277 59.36 98.07 -63.41
N LEU A 278 58.51 98.72 -64.21
CA LEU A 278 57.05 98.72 -63.99
C LEU A 278 56.41 97.40 -64.41
N GLU A 279 56.84 96.81 -65.52
CA GLU A 279 56.41 95.47 -65.94
C GLU A 279 56.77 94.43 -64.86
N ASP A 280 57.99 94.52 -64.30
CA ASP A 280 58.43 93.68 -63.18
C ASP A 280 57.59 93.91 -61.90
N ILE A 281 57.23 95.16 -61.57
CA ILE A 281 56.35 95.48 -60.43
C ILE A 281 54.94 94.92 -60.64
N LYS A 282 54.41 95.01 -61.86
CA LYS A 282 53.09 94.47 -62.23
C LYS A 282 53.08 92.95 -62.10
N ASP A 283 54.08 92.27 -62.66
CA ASP A 283 54.22 90.81 -62.58
C ASP A 283 54.42 90.35 -61.12
N LEU A 284 55.18 91.08 -60.32
CA LEU A 284 55.37 90.79 -58.90
C LEU A 284 54.06 90.95 -58.12
N ALA A 285 53.28 91.99 -58.41
CA ALA A 285 51.98 92.22 -57.80
C ALA A 285 50.95 91.14 -58.20
N ALA A 286 50.92 90.72 -59.47
CA ALA A 286 50.08 89.63 -59.94
C ALA A 286 50.44 88.29 -59.25
N LYS A 287 51.73 87.96 -59.14
CA LYS A 287 52.21 86.79 -58.38
C LYS A 287 51.86 86.88 -56.89
N MET A 288 51.88 88.07 -56.31
CA MET A 288 51.49 88.28 -54.91
C MET A 288 50.01 87.98 -54.71
N ILE A 289 49.13 88.44 -55.62
CA ILE A 289 47.69 88.14 -55.60
C ILE A 289 47.44 86.61 -55.69
N GLU A 290 48.06 85.94 -56.66
CA GLU A 290 47.95 84.49 -56.84
C GLU A 290 48.39 83.73 -55.58
N LYS A 291 49.52 84.13 -54.97
CA LYS A 291 50.01 83.52 -53.73
C LYS A 291 49.11 83.80 -52.53
N THR A 292 48.53 85.00 -52.41
CA THR A 292 47.56 85.30 -51.35
C THR A 292 46.25 84.51 -51.51
N ASP A 293 45.82 84.23 -52.73
CA ASP A 293 44.66 83.35 -52.97
C ASP A 293 44.95 81.90 -52.55
N GLU A 294 46.12 81.36 -52.92
CA GLU A 294 46.56 80.03 -52.48
C GLU A 294 46.59 79.92 -50.95
N ILE A 295 47.15 80.93 -50.26
CA ILE A 295 47.20 80.96 -48.80
C ILE A 295 45.77 81.07 -48.22
N SER A 296 44.88 81.90 -48.78
CA SER A 296 43.50 82.03 -48.32
C SER A 296 42.74 80.69 -48.34
N ILE A 297 42.95 79.87 -49.37
CA ILE A 297 42.37 78.52 -49.44
C ILE A 297 42.89 77.63 -48.31
N LEU A 298 44.18 77.69 -47.99
CA LEU A 298 44.77 76.94 -46.88
C LEU A 298 44.20 77.38 -45.53
N VAL A 299 43.99 78.67 -45.34
CA VAL A 299 43.43 79.26 -44.10
C VAL A 299 41.99 78.84 -43.89
N ILE A 300 41.17 78.85 -44.94
CA ILE A 300 39.79 78.35 -44.88
C ILE A 300 39.78 76.86 -44.52
N ARG A 301 40.71 76.07 -45.07
CA ARG A 301 40.84 74.65 -44.73
C ARG A 301 41.23 74.47 -43.25
N CYS A 302 42.19 75.23 -42.75
CA CYS A 302 42.56 75.23 -41.33
C CYS A 302 41.37 75.59 -40.45
N LYS A 303 40.60 76.63 -40.79
CA LYS A 303 39.39 77.03 -40.05
C LYS A 303 38.39 75.87 -39.92
N ASN A 304 38.09 75.20 -41.04
CA ASN A 304 37.15 74.08 -41.05
C ASN A 304 37.67 72.89 -40.24
N SER A 305 38.97 72.56 -40.35
CA SER A 305 39.59 71.49 -39.56
C SER A 305 39.56 71.78 -38.06
N THR A 306 39.85 73.02 -37.65
CA THR A 306 39.80 73.44 -36.24
C THR A 306 38.37 73.33 -35.68
N LYS A 307 37.37 73.75 -36.46
CA LYS A 307 35.96 73.62 -36.08
C LYS A 307 35.54 72.16 -35.89
N LEU A 308 35.90 71.28 -36.83
CA LEU A 308 35.62 69.84 -36.71
C LEU A 308 36.30 69.23 -35.48
N ALA A 309 37.52 69.65 -35.14
CA ALA A 309 38.21 69.20 -33.94
C ALA A 309 37.49 69.64 -32.65
N LEU A 310 36.93 70.85 -32.64
CA LEU A 310 36.15 71.35 -31.50
C LEU A 310 34.85 70.55 -31.33
N ASP A 311 34.09 70.33 -32.41
CA ASP A 311 32.86 69.54 -32.39
C ASP A 311 33.14 68.11 -31.90
N GLN A 312 34.25 67.50 -32.34
CA GLN A 312 34.67 66.17 -31.90
C GLN A 312 35.06 66.13 -30.43
N ALA A 313 35.72 67.17 -29.91
CA ALA A 313 36.08 67.28 -28.50
C ALA A 313 34.83 67.33 -27.61
N SER A 314 33.84 68.16 -27.96
CA SER A 314 32.56 68.23 -27.25
C SER A 314 31.79 66.91 -27.30
N PHE A 315 31.76 66.23 -28.45
CA PHE A 315 31.12 64.91 -28.56
C PHE A 315 31.78 63.87 -27.66
N CYS A 316 33.12 63.88 -27.55
CA CYS A 316 33.82 62.96 -26.67
C CYS A 316 33.58 63.25 -25.18
N GLU A 317 33.43 64.52 -24.79
CA GLU A 317 33.06 64.91 -23.43
C GLU A 317 31.67 64.34 -23.05
N GLU A 318 30.67 64.51 -23.92
CA GLU A 318 29.32 63.97 -23.71
C GLU A 318 29.34 62.44 -23.58
N ARG A 319 30.05 61.73 -24.47
CA ARG A 319 30.21 60.27 -24.40
C ARG A 319 30.84 59.78 -23.09
N GLN A 320 31.73 60.58 -22.52
CA GLN A 320 32.42 60.24 -21.28
C GLN A 320 31.49 60.39 -20.07
N GLU A 321 30.62 61.40 -20.07
CA GLU A 321 29.59 61.58 -19.05
C GLU A 321 28.56 60.43 -19.09
N GLU A 322 28.09 60.04 -20.29
CA GLU A 322 27.21 58.86 -20.46
C GLU A 322 27.85 57.57 -19.92
N ALA A 323 29.14 57.37 -20.19
CA ALA A 323 29.87 56.20 -19.71
C ALA A 323 29.94 56.18 -18.16
N ALA A 324 30.10 57.35 -17.53
CA ALA A 324 30.18 57.49 -16.08
C ALA A 324 28.86 57.08 -15.42
N ASP A 325 27.74 57.54 -15.97
CA ASP A 325 26.39 57.21 -15.49
C ASP A 325 26.08 55.71 -15.67
N SER A 326 26.51 55.11 -16.79
CA SER A 326 26.37 53.67 -17.03
C SER A 326 27.14 52.83 -16.00
N PHE A 327 28.35 53.26 -15.61
CA PHE A 327 29.10 52.62 -14.52
C PHE A 327 28.40 52.76 -13.17
N GLY A 328 27.86 53.94 -12.86
CA GLY A 328 27.05 54.17 -11.66
C GLY A 328 25.86 53.21 -11.57
N THR A 329 25.10 53.09 -12.66
CA THR A 329 23.95 52.17 -12.76
C THR A 329 24.37 50.71 -12.59
N THR A 330 25.52 50.31 -13.15
CA THR A 330 26.05 48.94 -13.05
C THR A 330 26.38 48.59 -11.59
N LYS A 331 27.02 49.53 -10.87
CA LYS A 331 27.32 49.38 -9.45
C LYS A 331 26.05 49.22 -8.60
N GLU A 332 25.01 50.00 -8.87
CA GLU A 332 23.72 49.88 -8.16
C GLU A 332 23.06 48.53 -8.38
N LYS A 333 22.96 48.06 -9.64
CA LYS A 333 22.38 46.75 -9.98
C LYS A 333 23.10 45.59 -9.31
N LEU A 334 24.43 45.64 -9.23
CA LEU A 334 25.20 44.61 -8.53
C LEU A 334 25.01 44.67 -7.01
N SER A 335 24.86 45.87 -6.44
CA SER A 335 24.54 46.01 -5.03
C SER A 335 23.17 45.41 -4.71
N GLU A 336 22.19 45.64 -5.58
CA GLU A 336 20.87 45.01 -5.46
C GLU A 336 20.95 43.48 -5.58
N LEU A 337 21.72 42.97 -6.55
CA LEU A 337 21.94 41.53 -6.73
C LEU A 337 22.56 40.90 -5.48
N ASN A 338 23.47 41.60 -4.78
CA ASN A 338 24.05 41.12 -3.53
C ASN A 338 23.04 41.05 -2.38
N VAL A 339 22.13 42.03 -2.30
CA VAL A 339 21.02 41.97 -1.35
C VAL A 339 20.09 40.79 -1.66
N GLN A 340 19.72 40.59 -2.93
CA GLN A 340 18.89 39.46 -3.35
C GLN A 340 19.56 38.10 -3.06
N MET A 341 20.89 38.02 -3.25
CA MET A 341 21.65 36.81 -2.95
C MET A 341 21.62 36.45 -1.46
N LYS A 342 21.74 37.46 -0.57
CA LYS A 342 21.61 37.25 0.87
C LYS A 342 20.24 36.71 1.26
N TYR A 343 19.16 37.28 0.69
CA TYR A 343 17.81 36.77 0.90
C TYR A 343 17.64 35.32 0.40
N ALA A 344 18.24 34.98 -0.74
CA ALA A 344 18.23 33.62 -1.26
C ALA A 344 18.97 32.65 -0.31
N MET A 345 20.11 33.07 0.24
CA MET A 345 20.87 32.26 1.21
C MET A 345 20.11 32.02 2.51
N ASP A 346 19.45 33.04 3.06
CA ASP A 346 18.63 32.89 4.25
C ASP A 346 17.44 31.96 3.97
N SER A 347 16.78 32.11 2.82
CA SER A 347 15.70 31.20 2.41
C SER A 347 16.16 29.75 2.26
N ILE A 348 17.33 29.51 1.65
CA ILE A 348 17.89 28.15 1.55
C ILE A 348 18.31 27.60 2.91
N ARG A 349 18.81 28.45 3.82
CA ARG A 349 19.11 28.05 5.20
C ARG A 349 17.83 27.59 5.91
N ASP A 350 16.73 28.32 5.76
CA ASP A 350 15.44 27.93 6.35
C ASP A 350 14.92 26.62 5.76
N VAL A 351 15.00 26.45 4.44
CA VAL A 351 14.67 25.18 3.77
C VAL A 351 15.54 24.04 4.29
N ARG A 352 16.85 24.26 4.48
CA ARG A 352 17.75 23.23 5.04
C ARG A 352 17.36 22.85 6.46
N ASN A 353 17.08 23.82 7.32
CA ASN A 353 16.67 23.57 8.70
C ASN A 353 15.37 22.74 8.72
N PHE A 354 14.40 23.15 7.91
CA PHE A 354 13.14 22.41 7.74
C PHE A 354 13.39 20.99 7.24
N VAL A 355 14.21 20.80 6.19
CA VAL A 355 14.52 19.47 5.66
C VAL A 355 15.28 18.61 6.68
N SER A 356 16.17 19.19 7.48
CA SER A 356 16.91 18.43 8.50
C SER A 356 16.00 17.93 9.62
N GLU A 357 15.10 18.78 10.12
CA GLU A 357 14.08 18.37 11.10
C GLU A 357 13.13 17.32 10.50
N PHE A 358 12.72 17.53 9.25
CA PHE A 358 11.85 16.63 8.53
C PHE A 358 12.51 15.27 8.23
N SER A 359 13.81 15.25 7.90
CA SER A 359 14.61 14.03 7.72
C SER A 359 14.59 13.15 8.97
N GLY A 360 14.68 13.74 10.16
CA GLY A 360 14.55 12.99 11.43
C GLY A 360 13.21 12.23 11.52
N SER A 361 12.11 12.91 11.21
CA SER A 361 10.78 12.30 11.17
C SER A 361 10.65 11.24 10.06
N LEU A 362 11.30 11.47 8.91
CA LEU A 362 11.32 10.52 7.79
C LEU A 362 12.06 9.24 8.15
N TYR A 363 13.17 9.30 8.89
CA TYR A 363 13.87 8.10 9.38
C TYR A 363 12.97 7.25 10.31
N GLU A 364 12.21 7.89 11.19
CA GLU A 364 11.25 7.19 12.06
C GLU A 364 10.12 6.55 11.24
N LEU A 365 9.58 7.26 10.25
CA LEU A 365 8.56 6.71 9.34
C LEU A 365 9.10 5.57 8.48
N GLN A 366 10.36 5.64 8.05
CA GLN A 366 11.01 4.56 7.31
C GLN A 366 11.09 3.30 8.17
N LEU A 367 11.58 3.43 9.40
CA LEU A 367 11.66 2.31 10.36
C LEU A 367 10.28 1.73 10.68
N LEU A 368 9.28 2.61 10.90
CA LEU A 368 7.90 2.20 11.13
C LEU A 368 7.32 1.46 9.91
N GLY A 369 7.58 1.95 8.70
CA GLY A 369 7.13 1.33 7.46
C GLY A 369 7.78 -0.04 7.21
N GLU A 370 9.06 -0.20 7.54
CA GLU A 370 9.74 -1.51 7.52
C GLU A 370 9.12 -2.47 8.54
N LYS A 371 8.88 -2.00 9.77
CA LYS A 371 8.21 -2.81 10.80
C LYS A 371 6.80 -3.24 10.38
N GLN A 372 6.01 -2.34 9.79
CA GLN A 372 4.67 -2.67 9.27
C GLN A 372 4.74 -3.67 8.11
N CYS A 373 5.77 -3.61 7.25
CA CYS A 373 5.99 -4.64 6.23
C CYS A 373 6.22 -6.02 6.86
N MET A 374 7.01 -6.11 7.94
CA MET A 374 7.24 -7.37 8.66
C MET A 374 5.97 -7.87 9.36
N GLU A 375 5.18 -6.98 9.95
CA GLU A 375 3.89 -7.32 10.56
C GLU A 375 2.90 -7.84 9.51
N MET A 376 2.86 -7.26 8.30
CA MET A 376 2.05 -7.76 7.20
C MET A 376 2.51 -9.14 6.69
N ASP A 377 3.79 -9.47 6.75
CA ASP A 377 4.25 -10.83 6.44
C ASP A 377 3.69 -11.86 7.41
N SER A 378 3.79 -11.57 8.72
CA SER A 378 3.21 -12.40 9.77
C SER A 378 1.68 -12.52 9.63
N PHE A 379 1.00 -11.42 9.31
CA PHE A 379 -0.44 -11.41 9.10
C PHE A 379 -0.84 -12.24 7.87
N THR A 380 -0.10 -12.12 6.77
CA THR A 380 -0.33 -12.92 5.55
C THR A 380 -0.17 -14.41 5.84
N GLU A 381 0.90 -14.79 6.55
CA GLU A 381 1.14 -16.19 6.95
C GLU A 381 0.02 -16.72 7.87
N SER A 382 -0.44 -15.89 8.82
CA SER A 382 -1.53 -16.23 9.73
C SER A 382 -2.85 -16.42 8.98
N ALA A 383 -3.16 -15.54 8.02
CA ALA A 383 -4.34 -15.67 7.16
C ALA A 383 -4.28 -16.93 6.27
N GLU A 384 -3.11 -17.28 5.75
CA GLU A 384 -2.94 -18.54 5.01
C GLU A 384 -3.13 -19.77 5.91
N LYS A 385 -2.56 -19.77 7.12
CA LYS A 385 -2.73 -20.86 8.09
C LYS A 385 -4.18 -21.04 8.49
N LEU A 386 -4.90 -19.93 8.72
CA LEU A 386 -6.33 -19.93 9.01
C LEU A 386 -7.11 -20.55 7.83
N ASN A 387 -6.86 -20.10 6.60
CA ASN A 387 -7.51 -20.64 5.42
C ASN A 387 -7.28 -22.17 5.26
N ARG A 388 -6.05 -22.64 5.49
CA ARG A 388 -5.74 -24.10 5.49
C ARG A 388 -6.43 -24.88 6.60
N ARG A 389 -6.72 -24.27 7.75
CA ARG A 389 -7.47 -24.90 8.84
C ARG A 389 -8.96 -24.99 8.50
N LEU A 390 -9.54 -23.91 7.97
CA LEU A 390 -10.94 -23.88 7.55
C LEU A 390 -11.23 -24.93 6.47
N ASN A 391 -10.38 -25.02 5.45
CA ASN A 391 -10.50 -26.04 4.40
C ASN A 391 -10.44 -27.48 4.95
N ARG A 392 -9.61 -27.73 5.98
CA ARG A 392 -9.54 -29.05 6.63
C ARG A 392 -10.81 -29.38 7.42
N ILE A 393 -11.38 -28.40 8.12
CA ILE A 393 -12.64 -28.58 8.86
C ILE A 393 -13.78 -28.87 7.87
N GLN A 394 -13.90 -28.10 6.79
CA GLN A 394 -14.89 -28.36 5.74
C GLN A 394 -14.76 -29.76 5.14
N GLN A 395 -13.53 -30.23 4.86
CA GLN A 395 -13.31 -31.60 4.40
C GLN A 395 -13.75 -32.64 5.43
N SER A 396 -13.49 -32.42 6.72
CA SER A 396 -13.92 -33.36 7.77
C SER A 396 -15.44 -33.43 7.91
N MET A 397 -16.16 -32.31 7.77
CA MET A 397 -17.63 -32.29 7.82
C MET A 397 -18.29 -32.91 6.59
N LYS A 398 -17.61 -32.97 5.45
CA LYS A 398 -18.12 -33.66 4.24
C LYS A 398 -17.92 -35.18 4.29
N ASN A 399 -17.01 -35.66 5.13
CA ASN A 399 -16.59 -37.07 5.19
C ASN A 399 -17.12 -37.83 6.42
N GLY A 400 -17.67 -37.13 7.41
CA GLY A 400 -18.38 -37.71 8.56
C GLY A 400 -19.88 -37.52 8.39
#